data_AF-A0AA40G8H3-F1
#
_entry.id   AF-A0AA40G8H3-F1
#
_cell.length_a   1.000
_cell.length_b   1.000
_cell.length_c   1.000
_cell.angle_alpha   90.00
_cell.angle_beta   90.00
_cell.angle_gamma   90.00
#
_symmetry.space_group_name_H-M   'P 1'
#
loop_
_entity.id
_entity.type
_entity.pdbx_description
1 polymer ?
#
loop_
_entity_poly.entity_id
_entity_poly.type
_entity_poly.pdbx_seq_one_letter_code
_entity_poly.pdbx_strand_id
1 'polypeptide(L)'
;MKRQPRDPYRDNLVNRRLISMAYGQIGMIQAAAGFFVYFVIMAENGFLPLHLFGIRKQWDSKAINDLRDSYGQEWTYRDRKTLEFTCHTAFFVSIVIVQWADLIVCKTRRNSIIHQGMRNWALNFGLIFETALAAFLSYTPGMDKGLRMFPLKFVWWLPALPFMFAIFIYDETRRFYLRRNPGGWLEQETYY
;
A
#
# COMPACT_ATOMS: atom_id res chain seq x y z
N MET A 1 -17.13 -31.12 9.36
CA MET A 1 -16.39 -31.54 8.15
C MET A 1 -17.38 -32.11 7.15
N LYS A 2 -17.94 -31.27 6.25
CA LYS A 2 -18.98 -31.68 5.29
C LYS A 2 -18.51 -31.66 3.82
N ARG A 3 -17.30 -31.16 3.55
CA ARG A 3 -16.74 -31.01 2.20
C ARG A 3 -15.89 -32.24 1.86
N GLN A 4 -15.95 -32.68 0.60
CA GLN A 4 -15.10 -33.77 0.10
C GLN A 4 -13.60 -33.38 0.14
N PRO A 5 -12.69 -34.36 0.19
CA PRO A 5 -11.26 -34.12 0.06
C PRO A 5 -10.92 -33.36 -1.23
N ARG A 6 -9.92 -32.48 -1.16
CA ARG A 6 -9.45 -31.68 -2.31
C ARG A 6 -8.83 -32.57 -3.39
N ASP A 7 -8.98 -32.17 -4.65
CA ASP A 7 -8.30 -32.82 -5.78
C ASP A 7 -6.85 -32.28 -5.88
N PRO A 8 -5.80 -33.12 -5.77
CA PRO A 8 -4.41 -32.66 -5.82
C PRO A 8 -3.98 -32.08 -7.17
N TYR A 9 -4.69 -32.38 -8.26
CA TYR A 9 -4.33 -31.90 -9.60
C TYR A 9 -5.10 -30.63 -10.00
N ARG A 10 -6.31 -30.45 -9.47
CA ARG A 10 -7.19 -29.32 -9.80
C ARG A 10 -7.20 -28.23 -8.73
N ASP A 11 -7.15 -28.59 -7.45
CA ASP A 11 -7.26 -27.68 -6.31
C ASP A 11 -5.88 -27.33 -5.72
N ASN A 12 -5.10 -26.60 -6.51
CA ASN A 12 -3.77 -26.12 -6.11
C ASN A 12 -3.84 -25.03 -5.03
N LEU A 13 -2.82 -24.97 -4.17
CA LEU A 13 -2.73 -23.99 -3.08
C LEU A 13 -2.62 -22.55 -3.61
N VAL A 14 -1.86 -22.38 -4.69
CA VAL A 14 -1.74 -21.12 -5.43
C VAL A 14 -2.26 -21.38 -6.84
N ASN A 15 -3.30 -20.64 -7.22
CA ASN A 15 -3.94 -20.76 -8.52
C ASN A 15 -3.92 -19.39 -9.24
N ARG A 16 -4.28 -19.39 -10.52
CA ARG A 16 -4.37 -18.16 -11.32
C ARG A 16 -5.33 -17.12 -10.72
N ARG A 17 -6.36 -17.56 -9.99
CA ARG A 17 -7.38 -16.70 -9.37
C ARG A 17 -6.78 -15.89 -8.22
N LEU A 18 -5.97 -16.55 -7.38
CA LEU A 18 -5.23 -15.90 -6.30
C LEU A 18 -4.26 -14.86 -6.87
N ILE A 19 -3.52 -15.21 -7.93
CA ILE A 19 -2.60 -14.27 -8.58
C ILE A 19 -3.37 -13.08 -9.18
N SER A 20 -4.47 -13.33 -9.89
CA SER A 20 -5.28 -12.27 -10.48
C SER A 20 -5.86 -11.32 -9.43
N MET A 21 -6.30 -11.84 -8.28
CA MET A 21 -6.82 -11.03 -7.17
C MET A 21 -5.72 -10.23 -6.49
N ALA A 22 -4.64 -10.89 -6.08
CA ALA A 22 -3.57 -10.28 -5.31
C ALA A 22 -2.75 -9.29 -6.15
N TYR A 23 -2.21 -9.73 -7.29
CA TYR A 23 -1.34 -8.88 -8.13
C TYR A 23 -2.14 -7.97 -9.05
N GLY A 24 -3.21 -8.48 -9.66
CA GLY A 24 -3.95 -7.76 -10.71
C GLY A 24 -4.93 -6.72 -10.19
N GLN A 25 -5.43 -6.87 -8.96
CA GLN A 25 -6.48 -6.00 -8.44
C GLN A 25 -6.03 -5.29 -7.16
N ILE A 26 -5.86 -6.02 -6.06
CA ILE A 26 -5.52 -5.40 -4.76
C ILE A 26 -4.15 -4.73 -4.82
N GLY A 27 -3.15 -5.42 -5.34
CA GLY A 27 -1.78 -4.90 -5.50
C GLY A 27 -1.70 -3.66 -6.37
N MET A 28 -2.54 -3.55 -7.41
CA MET A 28 -2.61 -2.34 -8.24
C MET A 28 -3.17 -1.14 -7.47
N ILE A 29 -4.17 -1.36 -6.61
CA ILE A 29 -4.70 -0.30 -5.73
C ILE A 29 -3.66 0.12 -4.69
N GLN A 30 -2.94 -0.84 -4.10
CA GLN A 30 -1.85 -0.56 -3.17
C GLN A 30 -0.71 0.24 -3.83
N ALA A 31 -0.31 -0.14 -5.04
CA ALA A 31 0.70 0.59 -5.81
C ALA A 31 0.24 2.02 -6.12
N ALA A 32 -1.02 2.19 -6.54
CA ALA A 32 -1.60 3.51 -6.78
C ALA A 32 -1.59 4.39 -5.52
N ALA A 33 -1.89 3.81 -4.33
CA ALA A 33 -1.84 4.52 -3.06
C ALA A 33 -0.43 5.06 -2.75
N GLY A 34 0.61 4.24 -2.94
CA GLY A 34 1.99 4.64 -2.72
C GLY A 34 2.45 5.74 -3.68
N PHE A 35 2.14 5.60 -4.98
CA PHE A 35 2.44 6.65 -5.96
C PHE A 35 1.67 7.95 -5.67
N PHE A 36 0.42 7.86 -5.21
CA PHE A 36 -0.35 9.04 -4.84
C PHE A 36 0.32 9.80 -3.69
N VAL A 37 0.74 9.12 -2.62
CA VAL A 37 1.45 9.76 -1.50
C VAL A 37 2.76 10.39 -1.97
N TYR A 38 3.52 9.69 -2.83
CA TYR A 38 4.74 10.21 -3.43
C TYR A 38 4.49 11.54 -4.17
N PHE A 39 3.48 11.59 -5.03
CA PHE A 39 3.16 12.81 -5.79
C PHE A 39 2.66 13.95 -4.89
N VAL A 40 1.87 13.65 -3.85
CA VAL A 40 1.41 14.65 -2.88
C VAL A 40 2.60 15.29 -2.17
N ILE A 41 3.54 14.50 -1.65
CA ILE A 41 4.70 15.04 -0.92
C ILE A 41 5.62 15.82 -1.85
N MET A 42 5.87 15.31 -3.07
CA MET A 42 6.67 16.06 -4.05
C MET A 42 6.02 17.40 -4.40
N ALA A 43 4.71 17.42 -4.65
CA ALA A 43 3.97 18.63 -5.00
C ALA A 43 3.93 19.65 -3.85
N GLU A 44 3.73 19.20 -2.61
CA GLU A 44 3.78 20.06 -1.42
C GLU A 44 5.14 20.72 -1.21
N ASN A 45 6.22 20.06 -1.64
CA ASN A 45 7.59 20.59 -1.55
C ASN A 45 8.06 21.26 -2.85
N GLY A 46 7.15 21.57 -3.78
CA GLY A 46 7.44 22.38 -4.98
C GLY A 46 7.76 21.62 -6.26
N PHE A 47 7.83 20.29 -6.22
CA PHE A 47 8.00 19.45 -7.40
C PHE A 47 6.65 18.93 -7.88
N LEU A 48 5.99 19.69 -8.77
CA LEU A 48 4.70 19.28 -9.34
C LEU A 48 4.84 17.98 -10.15
N PRO A 49 3.80 17.12 -10.22
CA PRO A 49 3.89 15.81 -10.88
C PRO A 49 4.38 15.85 -12.33
N LEU A 50 4.00 16.88 -13.09
CA LEU A 50 4.44 17.05 -14.47
C LEU A 50 5.94 17.36 -14.59
N HIS A 51 6.49 18.09 -13.61
CA HIS A 51 7.91 18.42 -13.56
C HIS A 51 8.76 17.21 -13.16
N LEU A 52 8.19 16.19 -12.53
CA LEU A 52 8.93 14.98 -12.12
C LEU A 52 9.30 14.06 -13.30
N PHE A 53 8.67 14.21 -14.47
CA PHE A 53 8.98 13.38 -15.62
C PHE A 53 10.32 13.80 -16.24
N GLY A 54 11.28 12.86 -16.29
CA GLY A 54 12.57 13.05 -16.96
C GLY A 54 13.65 13.73 -16.11
N ILE A 55 13.34 14.21 -14.90
CA ILE A 55 14.33 14.91 -14.04
C ILE A 55 15.35 13.98 -13.40
N ARG A 56 15.18 12.65 -13.44
CA ARG A 56 16.03 11.68 -12.74
C ARG A 56 17.54 11.90 -12.95
N LYS A 57 17.97 12.17 -14.19
CA LYS A 57 19.40 12.39 -14.50
C LYS A 57 19.96 13.61 -13.75
N GLN A 58 19.17 14.67 -13.65
CA GLN A 58 19.54 15.88 -12.91
C GLN A 58 19.37 15.68 -11.40
N TRP A 59 18.34 14.92 -11.00
CA TRP A 59 18.03 14.56 -9.62
C TRP A 59 19.18 13.78 -8.96
N ASP A 60 19.74 12.80 -9.66
CA ASP A 60 20.80 11.92 -9.15
C ASP A 60 22.20 12.52 -9.28
N SER A 61 22.38 13.59 -10.06
CA SER A 61 23.68 14.24 -10.23
C SER A 61 24.09 15.03 -8.98
N LYS A 62 25.24 14.65 -8.40
CA LYS A 62 25.87 15.35 -7.28
C LYS A 62 26.48 16.71 -7.66
N ALA A 63 26.73 16.92 -8.95
CA ALA A 63 27.34 18.16 -9.45
C ALA A 63 26.34 19.32 -9.51
N ILE A 64 25.05 19.02 -9.63
CA ILE A 64 23.97 20.01 -9.72
C ILE A 64 23.52 20.35 -8.29
N ASN A 65 23.62 21.61 -7.89
CA ASN A 65 23.17 22.09 -6.58
C ASN A 65 22.14 23.21 -6.67
N ASP A 66 21.69 23.49 -7.88
CA ASP A 66 20.84 24.58 -8.33
C ASP A 66 19.64 24.03 -9.12
N LEU A 67 19.18 22.81 -8.79
CA LEU A 67 18.05 22.22 -9.50
C LEU A 67 16.78 23.01 -9.17
N ARG A 68 16.14 23.56 -10.20
CA ARG A 68 14.91 24.35 -10.05
C ARG A 68 13.68 23.48 -9.89
N ASP A 69 12.87 23.81 -8.89
CA ASP A 69 11.53 23.25 -8.71
C ASP A 69 10.50 23.98 -9.61
N SER A 70 9.22 23.61 -9.49
CA SER A 70 8.14 24.24 -10.27
C SER A 70 7.79 25.66 -9.83
N TYR A 71 8.25 26.09 -8.64
CA TYR A 71 8.04 27.44 -8.11
C TYR A 71 9.26 28.35 -8.33
N GLY A 72 10.33 27.83 -8.94
CA GLY A 72 11.55 28.58 -9.23
C GLY A 72 12.59 28.59 -8.10
N GLN A 73 12.42 27.77 -7.06
CA GLN A 73 13.40 27.61 -5.98
C GLN A 73 14.52 26.68 -6.41
N GLU A 74 15.74 26.94 -5.96
CA GLU A 74 16.93 26.15 -6.26
C GLU A 74 17.22 25.17 -5.11
N TRP A 75 17.39 23.88 -5.47
CA TRP A 75 17.55 22.80 -4.51
C TRP A 75 18.94 22.16 -4.58
N THR A 76 19.62 22.08 -3.43
CA THR A 76 20.91 21.40 -3.32
C THR A 76 20.75 19.88 -3.46
N TYR A 77 21.83 19.16 -3.79
CA TYR A 77 21.77 17.69 -3.84
C TYR A 77 21.32 17.06 -2.52
N ARG A 78 21.75 17.63 -1.38
CA ARG A 78 21.41 17.08 -0.06
C ARG A 78 19.92 17.22 0.23
N ASP A 79 19.34 18.39 -0.02
CA ASP A 79 17.93 18.67 0.27
C ASP A 79 17.01 17.81 -0.60
N ARG A 80 17.35 17.63 -1.88
CA ARG A 80 16.63 16.74 -2.80
C ARG A 80 16.65 15.30 -2.33
N LYS A 81 17.81 14.80 -1.90
CA LYS A 81 17.93 13.43 -1.39
C LYS A 81 17.20 13.25 -0.06
N THR A 82 17.21 14.25 0.82
CA THR A 82 16.38 14.24 2.04
C THR A 82 14.89 14.14 1.70
N LEU A 83 14.42 14.93 0.73
CA LEU A 83 13.03 14.88 0.26
C LEU A 83 12.69 13.51 -0.37
N GLU A 84 13.58 12.97 -1.20
CA GLU A 84 13.41 11.64 -1.81
C GLU A 84 13.29 10.53 -0.75
N PHE A 85 14.17 10.52 0.25
CA PHE A 85 14.12 9.53 1.34
C PHE A 85 12.90 9.71 2.24
N THR A 86 12.44 10.95 2.42
CA THR A 86 11.15 11.24 3.06
C THR A 86 9.99 10.64 2.26
N CYS A 87 10.02 10.77 0.93
CA CYS A 87 9.02 10.13 0.06
C CYS A 87 9.06 8.61 0.13
N HIS A 88 10.26 7.99 0.22
CA HIS A 88 10.37 6.53 0.43
C HIS A 88 9.74 6.10 1.75
N THR A 89 9.96 6.86 2.82
CA THR A 89 9.38 6.57 4.15
C THR A 89 7.86 6.70 4.10
N ALA A 90 7.34 7.73 3.43
CA ALA A 90 5.91 7.92 3.27
C ALA A 90 5.26 6.84 2.39
N PHE A 91 5.95 6.42 1.32
CA PHE A 91 5.51 5.29 0.50
C PHE A 91 5.45 4.02 1.35
N PHE A 92 6.47 3.74 2.17
CA PHE A 92 6.47 2.61 3.10
C PHE A 92 5.28 2.65 4.08
N VAL A 93 5.03 3.80 4.71
CA VAL A 93 3.87 3.97 5.60
C VAL A 93 2.54 3.80 4.86
N SER A 94 2.44 4.28 3.62
CA SER A 94 1.25 4.09 2.80
C SER A 94 0.94 2.62 2.54
N ILE A 95 1.99 1.81 2.33
CA ILE A 95 1.86 0.35 2.20
C ILE A 95 1.33 -0.24 3.50
N VAL A 96 1.88 0.13 4.66
CA VAL A 96 1.37 -0.36 5.96
C VAL A 96 -0.11 -0.04 6.15
N ILE A 97 -0.56 1.18 5.78
CA ILE A 97 -1.96 1.58 5.91
C ILE A 97 -2.89 0.74 5.02
N VAL A 98 -2.54 0.54 3.74
CA VAL A 98 -3.37 -0.30 2.85
C VAL A 98 -3.32 -1.78 3.24
N GLN A 99 -2.25 -2.24 3.88
CA GLN A 99 -2.14 -3.60 4.42
C GLN A 99 -3.11 -3.86 5.58
N TRP A 100 -3.55 -2.82 6.31
CA TRP A 100 -4.62 -3.01 7.30
C TRP A 100 -5.90 -3.55 6.65
N ALA A 101 -6.30 -2.97 5.52
CA ALA A 101 -7.45 -3.45 4.77
C ALA A 101 -7.18 -4.82 4.13
N ASP A 102 -6.00 -5.03 3.55
CA ASP A 102 -5.67 -6.30 2.92
C ASP A 102 -5.67 -7.47 3.91
N LEU A 103 -5.09 -7.29 5.11
CA LEU A 103 -5.11 -8.30 6.18
C LEU A 103 -6.54 -8.66 6.60
N ILE A 104 -7.39 -7.65 6.75
CA ILE A 104 -8.79 -7.81 7.14
C ILE A 104 -9.58 -8.53 6.02
N VAL A 105 -9.31 -8.19 4.76
CA VAL A 105 -9.93 -8.79 3.58
C VAL A 105 -9.50 -10.25 3.40
N CYS A 106 -8.20 -10.53 3.46
CA CYS A 106 -7.63 -11.86 3.29
C CYS A 106 -8.05 -12.85 4.39
N LYS A 107 -8.60 -12.36 5.52
CA LYS A 107 -9.15 -13.19 6.60
C LYS A 107 -10.30 -14.10 6.13
N THR A 108 -11.15 -13.63 5.22
CA THR A 108 -12.31 -14.40 4.75
C THR A 108 -12.41 -14.41 3.23
N ARG A 109 -12.46 -15.62 2.65
CA ARG A 109 -12.56 -15.80 1.19
C ARG A 109 -13.99 -15.69 0.63
N ARG A 110 -15.02 -15.94 1.46
CA ARG A 110 -16.45 -15.92 1.05
C ARG A 110 -17.36 -15.19 2.04
N ASN A 111 -17.16 -15.41 3.33
CA ASN A 111 -17.99 -14.80 4.38
C ASN A 111 -17.68 -13.31 4.55
N SER A 112 -18.70 -12.56 4.98
CA SER A 112 -18.53 -11.15 5.34
C SER A 112 -17.73 -11.06 6.63
N ILE A 113 -16.95 -9.99 6.75
CA ILE A 113 -16.25 -9.67 8.00
C ILE A 113 -17.25 -9.42 9.13
N ILE A 114 -18.42 -8.85 8.84
CA ILE A 114 -19.46 -8.57 9.84
C ILE A 114 -19.96 -9.88 10.46
N HIS A 115 -20.21 -10.89 9.63
CA HIS A 115 -20.65 -12.20 10.10
C HIS A 115 -19.54 -13.00 10.79
N GLN A 116 -18.29 -12.89 10.33
CA GLN A 116 -17.17 -13.64 10.89
C GLN A 116 -16.62 -13.02 12.19
N GLY A 117 -16.60 -11.70 12.29
CA GLY A 117 -16.03 -10.93 13.39
C GLY A 117 -14.50 -10.95 13.48
N MET A 118 -13.94 -10.15 14.41
CA MET A 118 -12.50 -9.98 14.66
C MET A 118 -11.99 -10.75 15.90
N ARG A 119 -12.36 -12.03 16.04
CA ARG A 119 -11.97 -12.87 17.20
C ARG A 119 -10.52 -13.37 17.20
N ASN A 120 -9.76 -13.14 16.14
CA ASN A 120 -8.38 -13.63 16.04
C ASN A 120 -7.43 -12.62 16.72
N TRP A 121 -7.08 -12.90 17.97
CA TRP A 121 -6.19 -12.03 18.77
C TRP A 121 -4.79 -11.87 18.18
N ALA A 122 -4.23 -12.92 17.57
CA ALA A 122 -2.91 -12.82 16.92
C ALA A 122 -2.95 -11.86 15.73
N LEU A 123 -4.04 -11.86 14.96
CA LEU A 123 -4.24 -10.92 13.84
C LEU A 123 -4.39 -9.47 14.35
N ASN A 124 -5.21 -9.26 15.38
CA ASN A 124 -5.41 -7.92 15.94
C ASN A 124 -4.12 -7.37 16.57
N PHE A 125 -3.34 -8.21 17.25
CA PHE A 125 -2.02 -7.85 17.76
C PHE A 125 -1.07 -7.51 16.61
N GLY A 126 -1.07 -8.31 15.53
CA GLY A 126 -0.27 -8.05 14.34
C GLY A 126 -0.48 -6.66 13.75
N LEU A 127 -1.75 -6.21 13.62
CA LEU A 127 -2.08 -4.86 13.12
C LEU A 127 -1.49 -3.74 13.99
N ILE A 128 -1.62 -3.88 15.31
CA ILE A 128 -1.11 -2.87 16.25
C ILE A 128 0.43 -2.88 16.22
N PHE A 129 1.04 -4.06 16.24
CA PHE A 129 2.49 -4.23 16.21
C PHE A 129 3.10 -3.67 14.92
N GLU A 130 2.49 -3.96 13.76
CA GLU A 130 2.93 -3.44 12.46
C GLU A 130 2.89 -1.91 12.43
N THR A 131 1.79 -1.32 12.92
CA THR A 131 1.64 0.15 13.01
C THR A 131 2.68 0.77 13.94
N ALA A 132 2.89 0.16 15.11
CA ALA A 132 3.88 0.62 16.08
C ALA A 132 5.30 0.50 15.53
N LEU A 133 5.60 -0.57 14.80
CA LEU A 133 6.90 -0.76 14.14
C LEU A 133 7.11 0.28 13.04
N ALA A 134 6.10 0.57 12.23
CA ALA A 134 6.18 1.61 11.20
C ALA A 134 6.43 3.00 11.80
N ALA A 135 5.74 3.33 12.90
CA ALA A 135 5.97 4.56 13.64
C ALA A 135 7.38 4.60 14.27
N PHE A 136 7.83 3.50 14.87
CA PHE A 136 9.17 3.39 15.45
C PHE A 136 10.25 3.60 14.39
N LEU A 137 10.15 2.94 13.23
CA LEU A 137 11.10 3.07 12.14
C LEU A 137 11.11 4.49 11.54
N SER A 138 9.96 5.17 11.50
CA SER A 138 9.85 6.51 10.91
C SER A 138 10.34 7.63 11.84
N TYR A 139 10.17 7.49 13.16
CA TYR A 139 10.38 8.58 14.13
C TYR A 139 11.58 8.38 15.06
N THR A 140 12.21 7.20 15.09
CA THR A 140 13.35 6.96 15.98
C THR A 140 14.61 7.69 15.46
N PRO A 141 15.28 8.50 16.30
CA PRO A 141 16.51 9.18 15.91
C PRO A 141 17.62 8.18 15.55
N GLY A 142 18.31 8.39 14.43
CA GLY A 142 19.34 7.49 13.92
C GLY A 142 18.89 6.58 12.78
N MET A 143 17.57 6.46 12.54
CA MET A 143 17.03 5.74 11.37
C MET A 143 17.31 6.45 10.04
N ASP A 144 17.52 7.77 10.08
CA ASP A 144 17.95 8.62 8.96
C ASP A 144 19.34 8.21 8.44
N LYS A 145 20.22 7.74 9.33
CA LYS A 145 21.58 7.28 8.97
C LYS A 145 21.62 5.79 8.64
N GLY A 146 20.85 4.97 9.36
CA GLY A 146 20.84 3.51 9.18
C GLY A 146 20.03 3.06 7.96
N LEU A 147 18.72 3.35 7.95
CA LEU A 147 17.78 2.90 6.93
C LEU A 147 17.39 4.01 5.94
N ARG A 148 17.89 5.24 6.15
CA ARG A 148 17.47 6.44 5.40
C ARG A 148 15.97 6.69 5.50
N MET A 149 15.43 6.46 6.69
CA MET A 149 14.04 6.80 7.01
C MET A 149 13.99 8.15 7.68
N PHE A 150 13.16 9.04 7.15
CA PHE A 150 13.02 10.41 7.63
C PHE A 150 11.67 10.61 8.32
N PRO A 151 11.60 11.47 9.35
CA PRO A 151 10.38 11.70 10.08
C PRO A 151 9.30 12.30 9.18
N LEU A 152 8.10 11.75 9.27
CA LEU A 152 6.96 12.16 8.46
C LEU A 152 6.06 13.14 9.22
N LYS A 153 5.54 14.15 8.53
CA LYS A 153 4.41 14.94 9.05
C LYS A 153 3.20 14.02 9.21
N PHE A 154 2.41 14.25 10.27
CA PHE A 154 1.18 13.48 10.50
C PHE A 154 0.22 13.51 9.31
N VAL A 155 0.15 14.65 8.62
CA VAL A 155 -0.69 14.83 7.42
C VAL A 155 -0.36 13.81 6.33
N TRP A 156 0.90 13.38 6.20
CA TRP A 156 1.33 12.43 5.17
C TRP A 156 0.91 10.98 5.43
N TRP A 157 0.31 10.68 6.59
CA TRP A 157 -0.34 9.39 6.85
C TRP A 157 -1.73 9.31 6.21
N LEU A 158 -2.41 10.45 6.05
CA LEU A 158 -3.81 10.49 5.62
C LEU A 158 -4.05 10.14 4.14
N PRO A 159 -3.16 10.49 3.17
CA PRO A 159 -3.40 10.25 1.74
C PRO A 159 -3.63 8.79 1.34
N ALA A 160 -3.16 7.83 2.14
CA ALA A 160 -3.35 6.40 1.88
C ALA A 160 -4.71 5.85 2.37
N LEU A 161 -5.39 6.55 3.29
CA LEU A 161 -6.65 6.08 3.89
C LEU A 161 -7.79 5.89 2.87
N PRO A 162 -7.99 6.78 1.87
CA PRO A 162 -9.01 6.56 0.85
C PRO A 162 -8.81 5.24 0.09
N PHE A 163 -7.57 4.86 -0.20
CA PHE A 163 -7.23 3.60 -0.88
C PHE A 163 -7.46 2.39 0.01
N MET A 164 -7.16 2.49 1.31
CA MET A 164 -7.50 1.47 2.31
C MET A 164 -9.02 1.21 2.33
N PHE A 165 -9.85 2.26 2.38
CA PHE A 165 -11.31 2.11 2.32
C PHE A 165 -11.77 1.55 0.98
N ALA A 166 -11.15 1.95 -0.13
CA ALA A 166 -11.46 1.41 -1.45
C ALA A 166 -11.21 -0.10 -1.52
N ILE A 167 -10.07 -0.59 -1.01
CA ILE A 167 -9.76 -2.04 -0.93
C ILE A 167 -10.83 -2.77 -0.11
N PHE A 168 -11.18 -2.23 1.06
CA PHE A 168 -12.16 -2.84 1.95
C PHE A 168 -13.54 -2.95 1.30
N ILE A 169 -14.04 -1.86 0.70
CA ILE A 169 -15.34 -1.81 0.02
C ILE A 169 -15.32 -2.73 -1.21
N TYR A 170 -14.25 -2.71 -1.99
CA TYR A 170 -14.09 -3.53 -3.18
C TYR A 170 -14.22 -5.02 -2.85
N ASP A 171 -13.49 -5.51 -1.85
CA ASP A 171 -13.56 -6.92 -1.52
C ASP A 171 -14.87 -7.31 -0.81
N GLU A 172 -15.43 -6.44 0.04
CA GLU A 172 -16.71 -6.74 0.69
C GLU A 172 -17.86 -6.80 -0.33
N THR A 173 -17.88 -5.90 -1.32
CA THR A 173 -18.84 -5.96 -2.43
C THR A 173 -18.64 -7.22 -3.29
N ARG A 174 -17.39 -7.57 -3.62
CA ARG A 174 -17.08 -8.83 -4.31
C ARG A 174 -17.62 -10.04 -3.56
N ARG A 175 -17.35 -10.14 -2.25
CA ARG A 175 -17.84 -11.23 -1.39
C ARG A 175 -19.36 -11.24 -1.28
N PHE A 176 -20.01 -10.07 -1.29
CA PHE A 176 -21.47 -9.98 -1.34
C PHE A 176 -22.04 -10.62 -2.61
N TYR A 177 -21.48 -10.31 -3.79
CA TYR A 177 -21.91 -10.91 -5.04
C TYR A 177 -21.62 -12.42 -5.12
N LEU A 178 -20.48 -12.88 -4.60
CA LEU A 178 -20.15 -14.32 -4.49
C LEU A 178 -21.14 -15.12 -3.63
N ARG A 179 -21.74 -14.48 -2.62
CA ARG A 179 -22.77 -15.10 -1.78
C ARG A 179 -24.13 -15.12 -2.47
N ARG A 180 -24.46 -14.09 -3.24
CA ARG A 180 -25.76 -13.96 -3.89
C ARG A 180 -25.91 -14.85 -5.13
N ASN A 181 -24.85 -14.99 -5.92
CA ASN A 181 -24.88 -15.73 -7.20
C ASN A 181 -23.82 -16.85 -7.23
N PRO A 182 -24.09 -18.01 -6.57
CA PRO A 182 -23.19 -19.15 -6.61
C PRO A 182 -23.08 -19.72 -8.04
N GLY A 183 -21.86 -20.03 -8.48
CA GLY A 183 -21.56 -20.55 -9.82
C GLY A 183 -21.36 -19.49 -10.91
N GLY A 184 -21.52 -18.20 -10.58
CA GLY A 184 -21.33 -17.11 -11.53
C GLY A 184 -19.87 -16.88 -11.94
N TRP A 185 -19.68 -16.05 -12.98
CA TRP A 185 -18.36 -15.67 -13.50
C TRP A 185 -17.40 -15.16 -12.41
N LEU A 186 -17.92 -14.38 -11.45
CA LEU A 186 -17.12 -13.86 -10.35
C LEU A 186 -16.50 -14.95 -9.47
N GLU A 187 -17.22 -16.07 -9.23
CA GLU A 187 -16.69 -17.20 -8.46
C GLU A 187 -15.63 -17.96 -9.27
N GLN A 188 -15.82 -18.07 -10.58
CA GLN A 188 -14.87 -18.76 -11.46
C GLN A 188 -13.56 -17.98 -11.65
N GLU A 189 -13.57 -16.66 -11.52
CA GLU A 189 -12.39 -15.82 -11.73
C GLU A 189 -11.73 -15.34 -10.42
N THR A 190 -12.51 -15.07 -9.36
CA THR A 190 -11.98 -14.41 -8.16
C THR A 190 -12.02 -15.25 -6.88
N TYR A 191 -12.70 -16.39 -6.86
CA TYR A 191 -12.75 -17.25 -5.68
C TYR A 191 -11.55 -18.21 -5.64
N TYR A 192 -10.66 -17.99 -4.67
CA TYR A 192 -9.43 -18.74 -4.46
C TYR A 192 -9.37 -19.45 -3.11
#